data_AF-A0A848ERX0-F1
#
_entry.id   AF-A0A848ERX0-F1
#
_cell.length_a   1.000
_cell.length_b   1.000
_cell.length_c   1.000
_cell.angle_alpha   90.00
_cell.angle_beta   90.00
_cell.angle_gamma   90.00
#
_symmetry.space_group_name_H-M   'P 1'
#
loop_
_entity.id
_entity.type
_entity.pdbx_description
1 polymer ?
#
loop_
_entity_poly.entity_id
_entity_poly.type
_entity_poly.pdbx_seq_one_letter_code
_entity_poly.pdbx_strand_id
1 'polypeptide(L)'
;MAKYNDIVVTNNGLDMIAESETAKPLIFTKIQLGDGQLTEVDDIKQFTALKHPCMNGVIHDIETGTAHGQATIVSIIDNSTLDKGFFAREVGVFAKVGTDGTEKLYAYTNGGNYVDYMPDKTTPVSENKVVITLVTANAGNIQAIIDKSKIYATRQEVEDDFDTHNVDPNAHANIIKKMQDVIAKLDTVYEKQQNLYKDIFHIGATYISFDKTNPGTWMTGTTWELTGQGRTIVGAGTADSGNAYVAGSKGGAETNTLAVENMPPHAFKGTTDKSGSHTHTGSTSTGGNHTHNGNTAYNGDHRHFIANTDENAGAILNSNTHLERWYKYDSYEDFRLWGTGSEATIGLTSQNGNHNHTFTTNEAGNHNHTFTTATNGEHTHTFKTETLGSGKAVNNMQPYVVTYIWRRIA
;
A
#
# COMPACT_ATOMS: atom_id res chain seq x y z
N MET A 1 6.87 -90.93 -35.19
CA MET A 1 6.06 -89.93 -35.90
C MET A 1 5.06 -90.70 -36.71
N ALA A 2 3.77 -90.52 -36.39
CA ALA A 2 2.70 -91.08 -37.18
C ALA A 2 2.83 -90.69 -38.66
N LYS A 3 2.58 -91.63 -39.56
CA LYS A 3 2.54 -91.44 -41.00
C LYS A 3 1.13 -91.78 -41.48
N TYR A 4 0.35 -90.75 -41.73
CA TYR A 4 -0.94 -90.88 -42.37
C TYR A 4 -0.79 -90.84 -43.89
N ASN A 5 -1.62 -91.59 -44.60
CA ASN A 5 -1.78 -91.42 -46.03
C ASN A 5 -2.53 -90.11 -46.32
N ASP A 6 -2.52 -89.66 -47.57
CA ASP A 6 -3.28 -88.48 -47.98
C ASP A 6 -4.75 -88.64 -47.61
N ILE A 7 -5.34 -87.56 -47.10
CA ILE A 7 -6.75 -87.56 -46.71
C ILE A 7 -7.64 -87.61 -47.95
N VAL A 8 -8.56 -88.58 -47.98
CA VAL A 8 -9.46 -88.80 -49.12
C VAL A 8 -10.84 -88.25 -48.78
N VAL A 9 -11.37 -87.41 -49.66
CA VAL A 9 -12.74 -86.90 -49.56
C VAL A 9 -13.74 -88.01 -49.92
N THR A 10 -14.76 -88.21 -49.09
CA THR A 10 -15.79 -89.23 -49.31
C THR A 10 -16.79 -88.79 -50.38
N ASN A 11 -17.66 -89.68 -50.87
CA ASN A 11 -18.75 -89.30 -51.79
C ASN A 11 -19.66 -88.24 -51.14
N ASN A 12 -19.95 -88.37 -49.84
CA ASN A 12 -20.68 -87.33 -49.11
C ASN A 12 -19.91 -86.01 -49.08
N GLY A 13 -18.58 -86.03 -48.92
CA GLY A 13 -17.75 -84.82 -48.96
C GLY A 13 -17.76 -84.15 -50.33
N LEU A 14 -17.72 -84.92 -51.42
CA LEU A 14 -17.83 -84.41 -52.79
C LEU A 14 -19.21 -83.79 -53.05
N ASP A 15 -20.29 -84.43 -52.60
CA ASP A 15 -21.65 -83.90 -52.68
C ASP A 15 -21.76 -82.57 -51.89
N MET A 16 -21.16 -82.51 -50.71
CA MET A 16 -21.12 -81.30 -49.88
C MET A 16 -20.34 -80.16 -50.52
N ILE A 17 -19.22 -80.45 -51.20
CA ILE A 17 -18.48 -79.46 -51.99
C ILE A 17 -19.41 -78.87 -53.06
N ALA A 18 -20.06 -79.73 -53.85
CA ALA A 18 -20.95 -79.31 -54.93
C ALA A 18 -22.17 -78.50 -54.43
N GLU A 19 -22.77 -78.90 -53.31
CA GLU A 19 -23.89 -78.17 -52.70
C GLU A 19 -23.46 -76.80 -52.13
N SER A 20 -22.25 -76.73 -51.57
CA SER A 20 -21.74 -75.49 -50.96
C SER A 20 -21.34 -74.40 -51.97
N GLU A 21 -21.05 -74.78 -53.22
CA GLU A 21 -20.79 -73.85 -54.32
C GLU A 21 -22.07 -73.15 -54.81
N THR A 22 -23.24 -73.73 -54.57
CA THR A 22 -24.49 -73.30 -55.22
C THR A 22 -25.45 -72.54 -54.31
N ALA A 23 -25.39 -72.67 -52.98
CA ALA A 23 -26.36 -71.97 -52.12
C ALA A 23 -26.02 -71.76 -50.62
N LYS A 24 -25.23 -72.61 -49.96
CA LYS A 24 -25.10 -72.62 -48.49
C LYS A 24 -23.65 -72.85 -48.02
N PRO A 25 -23.25 -72.31 -46.86
CA PRO A 25 -21.88 -72.50 -46.37
C PRO A 25 -21.59 -73.97 -46.03
N LEU A 26 -20.39 -74.44 -46.34
CA LEU A 26 -19.84 -75.69 -45.86
C LEU A 26 -19.29 -75.48 -44.45
N ILE A 27 -19.92 -76.08 -43.46
CA ILE A 27 -19.62 -75.89 -42.04
C ILE A 27 -18.91 -77.15 -41.51
N PHE A 28 -17.62 -77.03 -41.17
CA PHE A 28 -16.90 -78.09 -40.44
C PHE A 28 -17.28 -78.08 -38.97
N THR A 29 -17.61 -79.25 -38.42
CA THR A 29 -18.22 -79.37 -37.10
C THR A 29 -17.30 -80.02 -36.06
N LYS A 30 -16.54 -81.05 -36.45
CA LYS A 30 -15.62 -81.78 -35.58
C LYS A 30 -14.60 -82.59 -36.35
N ILE A 31 -13.53 -82.98 -35.66
CA ILE A 31 -12.62 -84.04 -36.08
C ILE A 31 -12.87 -85.25 -35.19
N GLN A 32 -12.71 -86.46 -35.73
CA GLN A 32 -12.87 -87.69 -34.96
C GLN A 32 -11.67 -88.61 -35.18
N LEU A 33 -11.18 -89.17 -34.08
CA LEU A 33 -10.10 -90.14 -34.08
C LEU A 33 -10.63 -91.54 -33.74
N GLY A 34 -10.05 -92.56 -34.36
CA GLY A 34 -10.41 -93.96 -34.15
C GLY A 34 -9.22 -94.90 -34.31
N ASP A 35 -9.43 -96.20 -34.04
CA ASP A 35 -8.41 -97.25 -34.16
C ASP A 35 -8.78 -98.34 -35.17
N GLY A 36 -9.78 -98.11 -36.01
CA GLY A 36 -10.18 -99.03 -37.07
C GLY A 36 -9.07 -99.29 -38.10
N GLN A 37 -8.99 -100.55 -38.57
CA GLN A 37 -8.06 -100.98 -39.61
C GLN A 37 -8.76 -101.09 -40.96
N LEU A 38 -8.08 -100.63 -42.02
CA LEU A 38 -8.49 -100.86 -43.39
C LEU A 38 -8.10 -102.28 -43.82
N THR A 39 -8.96 -102.87 -44.65
CA THR A 39 -8.85 -104.16 -45.32
C THR A 39 -8.83 -103.94 -46.83
N GLU A 40 -8.40 -104.94 -47.61
CA GLU A 40 -8.24 -104.80 -49.07
C GLU A 40 -9.56 -104.54 -49.83
N VAL A 41 -10.71 -104.73 -49.18
CA VAL A 41 -12.05 -104.50 -49.75
C VAL A 41 -12.67 -103.16 -49.36
N ASP A 42 -12.00 -102.36 -48.50
CA ASP A 42 -12.53 -101.10 -48.03
C ASP A 42 -12.33 -99.98 -49.09
N ASP A 43 -13.44 -99.39 -49.54
CA ASP A 43 -13.42 -98.17 -50.34
C ASP A 43 -13.74 -96.95 -49.47
N ILE A 44 -12.70 -96.16 -49.15
CA ILE A 44 -12.81 -94.95 -48.31
C ILE A 44 -13.86 -93.97 -48.87
N LYS A 45 -14.07 -93.93 -50.20
CA LYS A 45 -15.05 -93.02 -50.80
C LYS A 45 -16.49 -93.34 -50.38
N GLN A 46 -16.78 -94.59 -50.03
CA GLN A 46 -18.11 -95.03 -49.62
C GLN A 46 -18.37 -94.86 -48.11
N PHE A 47 -17.37 -94.43 -47.34
CA PHE A 47 -17.52 -94.35 -45.89
C PHE A 47 -18.45 -93.21 -45.48
N THR A 48 -19.32 -93.51 -44.51
CA THR A 48 -20.25 -92.54 -43.90
C THR A 48 -19.91 -92.26 -42.43
N ALA A 49 -19.04 -93.08 -41.83
CA ALA A 49 -18.52 -92.97 -40.47
C ALA A 49 -17.14 -93.64 -40.37
N LEU A 50 -16.41 -93.42 -39.27
CA LEU A 50 -15.20 -94.19 -38.96
C LEU A 50 -15.56 -95.65 -38.67
N LYS A 51 -14.63 -96.58 -38.92
CA LYS A 51 -14.86 -98.01 -38.64
C LYS A 51 -14.94 -98.26 -37.13
N HIS A 52 -14.12 -97.59 -36.34
CA HIS A 52 -14.22 -97.63 -34.88
C HIS A 52 -13.83 -96.27 -34.25
N PRO A 53 -14.81 -95.39 -33.98
CA PRO A 53 -14.55 -94.11 -33.36
C PRO A 53 -14.19 -94.24 -31.88
N CYS A 54 -13.12 -93.57 -31.45
CA CYS A 54 -12.65 -93.61 -30.06
C CYS A 54 -12.70 -92.24 -29.37
N MET A 55 -12.56 -91.14 -30.12
CA MET A 55 -12.45 -89.80 -29.54
C MET A 55 -12.92 -88.71 -30.52
N ASN A 56 -13.52 -87.65 -30.01
CA ASN A 56 -13.85 -86.45 -30.77
C ASN A 56 -12.84 -85.33 -30.46
N GLY A 57 -12.35 -84.66 -31.49
CA GLY A 57 -11.57 -83.43 -31.42
C GLY A 57 -12.43 -82.21 -31.79
N VAL A 58 -12.21 -81.12 -31.06
CA VAL A 58 -12.86 -79.83 -31.33
C VAL A 58 -12.00 -79.05 -32.33
N ILE A 59 -12.64 -78.35 -33.26
CA ILE A 59 -11.94 -77.48 -34.20
C ILE A 59 -11.51 -76.21 -33.45
N HIS A 60 -10.20 -75.94 -33.45
CA HIS A 60 -9.60 -74.78 -32.81
C HIS A 60 -9.50 -73.61 -33.79
N ASP A 61 -9.07 -73.89 -35.02
CA ASP A 61 -8.98 -72.90 -36.09
C ASP A 61 -9.17 -73.53 -37.47
N ILE A 62 -9.52 -72.71 -38.45
CA ILE A 62 -9.56 -73.08 -39.87
C ILE A 62 -8.89 -72.00 -40.71
N GLU A 63 -7.77 -72.37 -41.32
CA GLU A 63 -7.07 -71.52 -42.28
C GLU A 63 -7.54 -71.91 -43.68
N THR A 64 -8.08 -70.95 -44.44
CA THR A 64 -8.33 -71.16 -45.87
C THR A 64 -7.12 -70.64 -46.63
N GLY A 65 -6.41 -71.53 -47.31
CA GLY A 65 -5.16 -71.19 -47.97
C GLY A 65 -5.36 -70.15 -49.08
N THR A 66 -4.30 -69.43 -49.43
CA THR A 66 -4.28 -68.48 -50.56
C THR A 66 -4.49 -69.16 -51.93
N ALA A 67 -4.39 -70.50 -52.00
CA ALA A 67 -4.73 -71.30 -53.17
C ALA A 67 -6.20 -71.76 -53.09
N HIS A 68 -7.00 -71.38 -54.08
CA HIS A 68 -8.42 -71.71 -54.18
C HIS A 68 -8.68 -73.23 -54.01
N GLY A 69 -9.56 -73.60 -53.08
CA GLY A 69 -10.06 -74.97 -52.93
C GLY A 69 -9.31 -75.88 -51.93
N GLN A 70 -8.57 -75.32 -50.97
CA GLN A 70 -8.04 -76.07 -49.83
C GLN A 70 -8.33 -75.36 -48.50
N ALA A 71 -8.61 -76.15 -47.46
CA ALA A 71 -8.70 -75.66 -46.09
C ALA A 71 -7.80 -76.49 -45.17
N THR A 72 -7.12 -75.81 -44.26
CA THR A 72 -6.30 -76.39 -43.21
C THR A 72 -7.05 -76.24 -41.89
N ILE A 73 -7.53 -77.37 -41.36
CA ILE A 73 -8.24 -77.44 -40.09
C ILE A 73 -7.23 -77.75 -39.00
N VAL A 74 -7.21 -76.91 -37.96
CA VAL A 74 -6.41 -77.11 -36.76
C VAL A 74 -7.34 -77.58 -35.65
N SER A 75 -7.10 -78.77 -35.12
CA SER A 75 -7.77 -79.28 -33.92
C SER A 75 -6.76 -79.51 -32.81
N ILE A 76 -7.14 -79.10 -31.61
CA ILE A 76 -6.39 -79.42 -30.40
C ILE A 76 -7.15 -80.54 -29.69
N ILE A 77 -6.44 -81.63 -29.43
CA ILE A 77 -6.99 -82.82 -28.81
C ILE A 77 -6.29 -83.06 -27.48
N ASP A 78 -7.10 -83.20 -26.42
CA ASP A 78 -6.67 -83.59 -25.09
C ASP A 78 -7.19 -85.01 -24.76
N ASN A 79 -6.50 -85.73 -23.88
CA ASN A 79 -6.93 -87.05 -23.43
C ASN A 79 -7.70 -87.02 -22.10
N SER A 80 -8.16 -85.84 -21.66
CA SER A 80 -8.77 -85.67 -20.33
C SER A 80 -10.04 -86.50 -20.14
N THR A 81 -10.77 -86.74 -21.23
CA THR A 81 -12.00 -87.54 -21.24
C THR A 81 -11.82 -88.95 -21.81
N LEU A 82 -10.57 -89.38 -22.08
CA LEU A 82 -10.31 -90.68 -22.70
C LEU A 82 -10.19 -91.79 -21.66
N ASP A 83 -11.15 -92.70 -21.63
CA ASP A 83 -11.16 -93.81 -20.65
C ASP A 83 -10.21 -94.97 -21.01
N LYS A 84 -9.90 -95.15 -22.31
CA LYS A 84 -9.00 -96.19 -22.81
C LYS A 84 -8.09 -95.64 -23.90
N GLY A 85 -6.78 -95.88 -23.77
CA GLY A 85 -5.83 -95.49 -24.79
C GLY A 85 -5.97 -96.34 -26.05
N PHE A 86 -5.71 -95.73 -27.20
CA PHE A 86 -5.88 -96.36 -28.51
C PHE A 86 -4.77 -95.92 -29.47
N PHE A 87 -4.51 -96.73 -30.50
CA PHE A 87 -3.67 -96.32 -31.61
C PHE A 87 -4.52 -95.48 -32.55
N ALA A 88 -4.22 -94.19 -32.71
CA ALA A 88 -5.00 -93.28 -33.56
C ALA A 88 -4.77 -93.63 -35.03
N ARG A 89 -5.46 -94.66 -35.52
CA ARG A 89 -5.33 -95.16 -36.89
C ARG A 89 -6.20 -94.39 -37.84
N GLU A 90 -7.36 -93.93 -37.39
CA GLU A 90 -8.36 -93.26 -38.20
C GLU A 90 -8.42 -91.77 -37.84
N VAL A 91 -8.46 -90.93 -38.87
CA VAL A 91 -8.81 -89.51 -38.71
C VAL A 91 -9.92 -89.20 -39.69
N GLY A 92 -11.08 -88.78 -39.16
CA GLY A 92 -12.20 -88.32 -39.96
C GLY A 92 -12.55 -86.87 -39.68
N VAL A 93 -12.87 -86.13 -40.73
CA VAL A 93 -13.37 -84.75 -40.66
C VAL A 93 -14.86 -84.78 -40.94
N PHE A 94 -15.66 -84.14 -40.10
CA PHE A 94 -17.11 -84.05 -40.27
C PHE A 94 -17.53 -82.63 -40.64
N ALA A 95 -18.51 -82.55 -41.53
CA ALA A 95 -19.07 -81.29 -42.00
C ALA A 95 -20.58 -81.41 -42.25
N LYS A 96 -21.22 -80.25 -42.40
CA LYS A 96 -22.61 -80.10 -42.84
C LYS A 96 -22.74 -78.92 -43.79
N VAL A 97 -23.74 -78.94 -44.66
CA VAL A 97 -24.04 -77.81 -45.57
C VAL A 97 -25.20 -77.00 -45.01
N GLY A 98 -24.96 -75.74 -44.68
CA GLY A 98 -25.90 -74.85 -44.02
C GLY A 98 -26.15 -75.15 -42.53
N THR A 99 -26.87 -74.25 -41.87
CA THR A 99 -27.15 -74.34 -40.42
C THR A 99 -27.98 -75.57 -40.05
N ASP A 100 -28.94 -75.93 -40.91
CA ASP A 100 -29.89 -77.04 -40.71
C ASP A 100 -29.45 -78.36 -41.38
N GLY A 101 -28.26 -78.38 -41.99
CA GLY A 101 -27.74 -79.57 -42.65
C GLY A 101 -27.41 -80.70 -41.67
N THR A 102 -27.53 -81.95 -42.14
CA THR A 102 -27.10 -83.12 -41.37
C THR A 102 -25.58 -83.27 -41.43
N GLU A 103 -24.96 -83.46 -40.27
CA GLU A 103 -23.53 -83.76 -40.17
C GLU A 103 -23.21 -85.12 -40.81
N LYS A 104 -22.22 -85.17 -41.72
CA LYS A 104 -21.71 -86.42 -42.30
C LYS A 104 -20.18 -86.39 -42.38
N LEU A 105 -19.60 -87.58 -42.56
CA LEU A 105 -18.17 -87.75 -42.78
C LEU A 105 -17.77 -87.11 -44.11
N TYR A 106 -16.96 -86.05 -44.05
CA TYR A 106 -16.49 -85.29 -45.19
C TYR A 106 -15.24 -85.91 -45.81
N ALA A 107 -14.24 -86.20 -44.98
CA ALA A 107 -12.98 -86.77 -45.44
C ALA A 107 -12.41 -87.73 -44.38
N TYR A 108 -11.62 -88.70 -44.84
CA TYR A 108 -11.09 -89.78 -44.02
C TYR A 108 -9.66 -90.13 -44.43
N THR A 109 -8.80 -90.39 -43.44
CA THR A 109 -7.48 -91.00 -43.65
C THR A 109 -7.23 -92.10 -42.63
N ASN A 110 -6.34 -93.04 -42.99
CA ASN A 110 -5.85 -94.08 -42.11
C ASN A 110 -4.31 -94.14 -42.13
N GLY A 111 -3.69 -94.23 -40.95
CA GLY A 111 -2.23 -94.31 -40.80
C GLY A 111 -1.66 -95.74 -40.70
N GLY A 112 -2.51 -96.76 -40.87
CA GLY A 112 -2.11 -98.16 -40.86
C GLY A 112 -1.43 -98.58 -39.56
N ASN A 113 -0.19 -99.06 -39.65
CA ASN A 113 0.62 -99.49 -38.50
C ASN A 113 1.62 -98.43 -38.02
N TYR A 114 1.71 -97.28 -38.70
CA TYR A 114 2.65 -96.22 -38.38
C TYR A 114 1.91 -95.06 -37.72
N VAL A 115 1.26 -95.31 -36.59
CA VAL A 115 0.53 -94.28 -35.85
C VAL A 115 0.99 -94.19 -34.41
N ASP A 116 0.81 -93.01 -33.84
CA ASP A 116 1.16 -92.76 -32.44
C ASP A 116 0.05 -93.30 -31.51
N TYR A 117 0.46 -93.78 -30.34
CA TYR A 117 -0.47 -94.26 -29.31
C TYR A 117 -0.99 -93.07 -28.49
N MET A 118 -2.31 -92.92 -28.44
CA MET A 118 -2.97 -91.96 -27.55
C MET A 118 -3.26 -92.66 -26.21
N PRO A 119 -2.59 -92.29 -25.11
CA PRO A 119 -2.83 -92.93 -23.81
C PRO A 119 -4.14 -92.43 -23.18
N ASP A 120 -4.71 -93.23 -22.28
CA ASP A 120 -5.89 -92.80 -21.50
C ASP A 120 -5.58 -91.65 -20.53
N LYS A 121 -6.63 -91.10 -19.93
CA LYS A 121 -6.60 -89.97 -19.00
C LYS A 121 -5.68 -90.16 -17.77
N THR A 122 -5.25 -91.38 -17.45
CA THR A 122 -4.32 -91.64 -16.33
C THR A 122 -2.88 -91.29 -16.67
N THR A 123 -2.55 -91.13 -17.96
CA THR A 123 -1.27 -90.59 -18.43
C THR A 123 -1.55 -89.32 -19.23
N PRO A 124 -1.64 -88.15 -18.56
CA PRO A 124 -1.99 -86.90 -19.23
C PRO A 124 -0.98 -86.57 -20.32
N VAL A 125 -1.46 -86.32 -21.54
CA VAL A 125 -0.63 -85.75 -22.60
C VAL A 125 -0.77 -84.24 -22.58
N SER A 126 0.36 -83.53 -22.72
CA SER A 126 0.32 -82.12 -23.11
C SER A 126 -0.31 -82.04 -24.49
N GLU A 127 -1.33 -81.19 -24.64
CA GLU A 127 -2.24 -81.09 -25.78
C GLU A 127 -1.62 -81.40 -27.15
N ASN A 128 -2.25 -82.31 -27.90
CA ASN A 128 -1.78 -82.72 -29.22
C ASN A 128 -2.46 -81.87 -30.31
N LYS A 129 -1.67 -81.11 -31.07
CA LYS A 129 -2.12 -80.35 -32.24
C LYS A 129 -2.22 -81.27 -33.45
N VAL A 130 -3.43 -81.44 -33.98
CA VAL A 130 -3.69 -82.17 -35.24
C VAL A 130 -4.02 -81.14 -36.32
N VAL A 131 -3.17 -81.09 -37.35
CA VAL A 131 -3.33 -80.20 -38.51
C VAL A 131 -3.71 -81.05 -39.72
N ILE A 132 -4.88 -80.78 -40.30
CA ILE A 132 -5.40 -81.54 -41.46
C ILE A 132 -5.61 -80.57 -42.61
N THR A 133 -4.93 -80.80 -43.73
CA THR A 133 -5.17 -80.07 -44.97
C THR A 133 -5.99 -80.93 -45.91
N LEU A 134 -7.10 -80.41 -46.40
CA LEU A 134 -8.05 -81.13 -47.25
C LEU A 134 -8.57 -80.22 -48.37
N VAL A 135 -9.04 -80.84 -49.45
CA VAL A 135 -9.64 -80.15 -50.59
C VAL A 135 -11.06 -79.71 -50.23
N THR A 136 -11.39 -78.46 -50.53
CA THR A 136 -12.69 -77.82 -50.25
C THR A 136 -13.25 -77.06 -51.45
N ALA A 137 -14.48 -76.56 -51.30
CA ALA A 137 -15.07 -75.55 -52.18
C ALA A 137 -14.34 -74.19 -52.07
N ASN A 138 -14.81 -73.19 -52.81
CA ASN A 138 -14.33 -71.81 -52.76
C ASN A 138 -14.27 -71.28 -51.31
N ALA A 139 -13.14 -70.65 -50.96
CA ALA A 139 -12.82 -70.18 -49.61
C ALA A 139 -13.90 -69.26 -49.00
N GLY A 140 -14.67 -68.54 -49.83
CA GLY A 140 -15.73 -67.64 -49.36
C GLY A 140 -16.93 -68.31 -48.68
N ASN A 141 -17.14 -69.62 -48.88
CA ASN A 141 -18.30 -70.35 -48.35
C ASN A 141 -17.95 -71.34 -47.23
N ILE A 142 -16.73 -71.29 -46.69
CA ILE A 142 -16.27 -72.21 -45.65
C ILE A 142 -16.48 -71.58 -44.27
N GLN A 143 -17.07 -72.33 -43.34
CA GLN A 143 -17.23 -71.96 -41.94
C GLN A 143 -16.79 -73.12 -41.04
N ALA A 144 -16.42 -72.82 -39.79
CA ALA A 144 -16.19 -73.83 -38.76
C ALA A 144 -16.90 -73.45 -37.46
N ILE A 145 -17.39 -74.44 -36.73
CA ILE A 145 -17.90 -74.24 -35.38
C ILE A 145 -16.71 -74.29 -34.42
N ILE A 146 -16.33 -73.12 -33.89
CA ILE A 146 -15.22 -72.97 -32.95
C ILE A 146 -15.77 -72.78 -31.53
N ASP A 147 -15.38 -73.62 -30.59
CA ASP A 147 -15.73 -73.47 -29.17
C ASP A 147 -14.83 -72.41 -28.51
N LYS A 148 -15.43 -71.25 -28.17
CA LYS A 148 -14.71 -70.09 -27.63
C LYS A 148 -14.20 -70.26 -26.20
N SER A 149 -14.55 -71.35 -25.51
CA SER A 149 -14.11 -71.60 -24.13
C SER A 149 -12.69 -72.19 -24.02
N LYS A 150 -12.12 -72.67 -25.13
CA LYS A 150 -10.78 -73.27 -25.23
C LYS A 150 -9.90 -72.61 -26.31
N ILE A 151 -10.09 -71.31 -26.55
CA ILE A 151 -9.24 -70.53 -27.47
C ILE A 151 -8.07 -69.96 -26.67
N TYR A 152 -6.85 -70.32 -27.06
CA TYR A 152 -5.61 -69.78 -26.51
C TYR A 152 -4.96 -68.90 -27.57
N ALA A 153 -4.69 -67.63 -27.25
CA ALA A 153 -3.83 -66.81 -28.09
C ALA A 153 -2.39 -67.29 -27.94
N THR A 154 -1.71 -67.48 -29.06
CA THR A 154 -0.28 -67.70 -29.07
C THR A 154 0.43 -66.47 -28.50
N ARG A 155 1.64 -66.67 -27.98
CA ARG A 155 2.48 -65.56 -27.51
C ARG A 155 2.69 -64.50 -28.60
N GLN A 156 2.85 -64.94 -29.85
CA GLN A 156 3.07 -64.04 -30.99
C GLN A 156 1.84 -63.15 -31.22
N GLU A 157 0.63 -63.70 -31.21
CA GLU A 157 -0.60 -62.92 -31.43
C GLU A 157 -0.83 -61.87 -30.34
N VAL A 158 -0.47 -62.19 -29.08
CA VAL A 158 -0.54 -61.23 -27.98
C VAL A 158 0.52 -60.13 -28.13
N GLU A 159 1.74 -60.49 -28.54
CA GLU A 159 2.81 -59.53 -28.79
C GLU A 159 2.45 -58.59 -29.97
N ASP A 160 1.90 -59.13 -31.06
CA ASP A 160 1.45 -58.35 -32.24
C ASP A 160 0.30 -57.38 -31.89
N ASP A 161 -0.65 -57.80 -31.04
CA ASP A 161 -1.74 -56.94 -30.56
C ASP A 161 -1.20 -55.79 -29.70
N PHE A 162 -0.26 -56.06 -28.79
CA PHE A 162 0.39 -55.02 -28.00
C PHE A 162 1.18 -54.04 -28.87
N ASP A 163 1.93 -54.53 -29.85
CA ASP A 163 2.70 -53.69 -30.76
C ASP A 163 1.78 -52.80 -31.59
N THR A 164 0.65 -53.34 -32.06
CA THR A 164 -0.38 -52.58 -32.78
C THR A 164 -1.02 -51.51 -31.89
N HIS A 165 -1.39 -51.86 -30.65
CA HIS A 165 -1.96 -50.91 -29.68
C HIS A 165 -0.97 -49.79 -29.33
N ASN A 166 0.32 -50.11 -29.13
CA ASN A 166 1.33 -49.15 -28.70
C ASN A 166 1.68 -48.10 -29.76
N VAL A 167 1.47 -48.41 -31.04
CA VAL A 167 1.68 -47.46 -32.15
C VAL A 167 0.42 -46.73 -32.58
N ASP A 168 -0.77 -47.17 -32.15
CA ASP A 168 -2.03 -46.51 -32.50
C ASP A 168 -2.18 -45.19 -31.70
N PRO A 169 -2.18 -44.03 -32.38
CA PRO A 169 -2.38 -42.74 -31.71
C PRO A 169 -3.77 -42.61 -31.04
N ASN A 170 -4.72 -43.48 -31.38
CA ASN A 170 -6.08 -43.48 -30.85
C ASN A 170 -6.34 -44.54 -29.79
N ALA A 171 -5.37 -45.40 -29.45
CA ALA A 171 -5.50 -46.41 -28.40
C ALA A 171 -6.00 -45.83 -27.07
N HIS A 172 -5.68 -44.56 -26.82
CA HIS A 172 -6.10 -43.82 -25.63
C HIS A 172 -6.86 -42.52 -25.96
N ALA A 173 -7.59 -42.46 -27.08
CA ALA A 173 -8.32 -41.25 -27.51
C ALA A 173 -9.24 -40.67 -26.42
N ASN A 174 -9.89 -41.54 -25.63
CA ASN A 174 -10.78 -41.13 -24.53
C ASN A 174 -10.05 -40.35 -23.43
N ILE A 175 -8.83 -40.76 -23.05
CA ILE A 175 -8.09 -40.07 -21.99
C ILE A 175 -7.51 -38.75 -22.52
N ILE A 176 -7.04 -38.74 -23.77
CA ILE A 176 -6.53 -37.55 -24.46
C ILE A 176 -7.64 -36.49 -24.54
N LYS A 177 -8.85 -36.88 -24.93
CA LYS A 177 -10.00 -35.98 -24.98
C LYS A 177 -10.34 -35.39 -23.60
N LYS A 178 -10.35 -36.21 -22.55
CA LYS A 178 -10.56 -35.71 -21.18
C LYS A 178 -9.49 -34.72 -20.75
N MET A 179 -8.22 -34.95 -21.12
CA MET A 179 -7.13 -34.02 -20.84
C MET A 179 -7.31 -32.69 -21.60
N GLN A 180 -7.70 -32.74 -22.87
CA GLN A 180 -8.01 -31.55 -23.66
C GLN A 180 -9.18 -30.75 -23.08
N ASP A 181 -10.25 -31.42 -22.66
CA ASP A 181 -11.39 -30.78 -22.00
C ASP A 181 -10.99 -30.10 -20.68
N VAL A 182 -10.07 -30.71 -19.92
CA VAL A 182 -9.51 -30.12 -18.69
C VAL A 182 -8.67 -28.88 -19.02
N ILE A 183 -7.83 -28.94 -20.05
CA ILE A 183 -7.01 -27.79 -20.50
C ILE A 183 -7.92 -26.63 -20.92
N ALA A 184 -8.93 -26.87 -21.75
CA ALA A 184 -9.88 -25.84 -22.19
C ALA A 184 -10.65 -25.19 -21.03
N LYS A 185 -11.02 -25.99 -20.01
CA LYS A 185 -11.63 -25.45 -18.78
C LYS A 185 -10.67 -24.59 -17.99
N LEU A 186 -9.38 -24.96 -17.92
CA LEU A 186 -8.37 -24.18 -17.22
C LEU A 186 -8.14 -22.82 -17.90
N ASP A 187 -8.09 -22.78 -19.23
CA ASP A 187 -7.99 -21.53 -20.00
C ASP A 187 -9.19 -20.60 -19.72
N THR A 188 -10.39 -21.18 -19.70
CA THR A 188 -11.62 -20.43 -19.38
C THR A 188 -11.58 -19.84 -17.96
N VAL A 189 -11.06 -20.59 -16.98
CA VAL A 189 -10.90 -20.09 -15.60
C VAL A 189 -9.90 -18.95 -15.53
N TYR A 190 -8.78 -19.07 -16.25
CA TYR A 190 -7.75 -18.03 -16.32
C TYR A 190 -8.29 -16.72 -16.92
N GLU A 191 -9.06 -16.81 -18.03
CA GLU A 191 -9.71 -15.65 -18.62
C GLU A 191 -10.71 -14.98 -17.68
N LYS A 192 -11.54 -15.78 -16.98
CA LYS A 192 -12.48 -15.26 -15.98
C LYS A 192 -11.78 -14.55 -14.83
N GLN A 193 -10.65 -15.08 -14.37
CA GLN A 193 -9.85 -14.43 -13.33
C GLN A 193 -9.31 -13.08 -13.82
N GLN A 194 -8.78 -13.00 -15.04
CA GLN A 194 -8.30 -11.73 -15.61
C GLN A 194 -9.43 -10.70 -15.77
N ASN A 195 -10.61 -11.14 -16.22
CA ASN A 195 -11.76 -10.25 -16.37
C ASN A 195 -12.26 -9.74 -15.02
N LEU A 196 -12.24 -10.58 -13.99
CA LEU A 196 -12.62 -10.17 -12.63
C LEU A 196 -11.73 -9.01 -12.11
N TYR A 197 -10.42 -9.06 -12.35
CA TYR A 197 -9.53 -7.94 -11.99
C TYR A 197 -9.93 -6.65 -12.71
N LYS A 198 -10.32 -6.76 -13.99
CA LYS A 198 -10.71 -5.61 -14.80
C LYS A 198 -12.05 -5.02 -14.37
N ASP A 199 -12.97 -5.87 -13.90
CA ASP A 199 -14.29 -5.48 -13.42
C ASP A 199 -14.22 -4.79 -12.05
N ILE A 200 -13.42 -5.34 -11.12
CA ILE A 200 -13.24 -4.76 -9.77
C ILE A 200 -12.44 -3.46 -9.85
N PHE A 201 -11.35 -3.47 -10.62
CA PHE A 201 -10.48 -2.31 -10.79
C PHE A 201 -10.57 -1.80 -12.22
N HIS A 202 -11.66 -1.12 -12.58
CA HIS A 202 -11.79 -0.48 -13.89
C HIS A 202 -10.68 0.56 -14.15
N ILE A 203 -10.51 0.99 -15.41
CA ILE A 203 -9.53 2.05 -15.73
C ILE A 203 -9.83 3.30 -14.89
N GLY A 204 -8.79 3.89 -14.27
CA GLY A 204 -8.91 4.97 -13.31
C GLY A 204 -9.10 4.55 -11.85
N ALA A 205 -9.37 3.26 -11.58
CA ALA A 205 -9.44 2.74 -10.21
C ALA A 205 -8.09 2.88 -9.49
N THR A 206 -8.17 3.03 -8.17
CA THR A 206 -7.00 3.24 -7.31
C THR A 206 -6.80 2.04 -6.38
N TYR A 207 -5.55 1.60 -6.23
CA TYR A 207 -5.13 0.55 -5.31
C TYR A 207 -4.10 1.11 -4.33
N ILE A 208 -4.36 0.99 -3.03
CA ILE A 208 -3.53 1.53 -1.95
C ILE A 208 -2.89 0.36 -1.20
N SER A 209 -1.56 0.36 -1.08
CA SER A 209 -0.81 -0.72 -0.43
C SER A 209 0.46 -0.21 0.25
N PHE A 210 0.91 -0.92 1.29
CA PHE A 210 2.26 -0.74 1.84
C PHE A 210 3.33 -1.41 0.99
N ASP A 211 2.94 -2.34 0.10
CA ASP A 211 3.83 -2.97 -0.85
C ASP A 211 4.07 -2.05 -2.06
N LYS A 212 5.35 -1.90 -2.42
CA LYS A 212 5.79 -1.14 -3.59
C LYS A 212 5.62 -1.90 -4.91
N THR A 213 5.26 -3.19 -4.86
CA THR A 213 5.14 -4.03 -6.04
C THR A 213 4.01 -3.51 -6.94
N ASN A 214 4.31 -3.30 -8.22
CA ASN A 214 3.33 -2.84 -9.21
C ASN A 214 2.21 -3.90 -9.32
N PRO A 215 0.92 -3.55 -9.12
CA PRO A 215 -0.19 -4.51 -9.17
C PRO A 215 -0.31 -5.26 -10.50
N GLY A 216 0.16 -4.67 -11.61
CA GLY A 216 0.14 -5.31 -12.93
C GLY A 216 0.99 -6.59 -13.02
N THR A 217 1.88 -6.86 -12.05
CA THR A 217 2.67 -8.10 -12.02
C THR A 217 1.84 -9.33 -11.62
N TRP A 218 0.77 -9.14 -10.85
CA TRP A 218 -0.12 -10.22 -10.38
C TRP A 218 -1.58 -10.05 -10.82
N MET A 219 -2.01 -8.83 -11.14
CA MET A 219 -3.23 -8.55 -11.91
C MET A 219 -2.91 -8.56 -13.41
N THR A 220 -2.52 -9.73 -13.94
CA THR A 220 -2.07 -9.87 -15.34
C THR A 220 -3.09 -9.30 -16.33
N GLY A 221 -2.61 -8.57 -17.34
CA GLY A 221 -3.46 -7.90 -18.33
C GLY A 221 -3.98 -6.51 -17.91
N THR A 222 -3.39 -5.91 -16.87
CA THR A 222 -3.64 -4.53 -16.44
C THR A 222 -2.35 -3.72 -16.37
N THR A 223 -2.44 -2.40 -16.53
CA THR A 223 -1.30 -1.47 -16.42
C THR A 223 -1.57 -0.43 -15.36
N TRP A 224 -0.57 -0.16 -14.51
CA TRP A 224 -0.67 0.73 -13.36
C TRP A 224 0.48 1.73 -13.30
N GLU A 225 0.18 2.92 -12.80
CA GLU A 225 1.16 3.97 -12.51
C GLU A 225 1.04 4.43 -11.05
N LEU A 226 2.12 4.96 -10.48
CA LEU A 226 2.06 5.61 -9.18
C LEU A 226 1.35 6.96 -9.30
N THR A 227 0.49 7.26 -8.33
CA THR A 227 -0.22 8.54 -8.22
C THR A 227 -0.19 9.06 -6.79
N GLY A 228 -0.58 10.33 -6.58
CA GLY A 228 -0.77 10.87 -5.23
C GLY A 228 0.49 11.03 -4.37
N GLN A 229 1.69 10.94 -4.94
CA GLN A 229 2.94 11.11 -4.17
C GLN A 229 2.95 12.47 -3.44
N GLY A 230 3.24 12.44 -2.12
CA GLY A 230 3.25 13.62 -1.25
C GLY A 230 1.88 14.26 -1.02
N ARG A 231 0.77 13.55 -1.28
CA ARG A 231 -0.58 14.11 -1.22
C ARG A 231 -1.55 13.18 -0.50
N THR A 232 -2.49 13.77 0.22
CA THR A 232 -3.67 13.06 0.72
C THR A 232 -4.78 13.07 -0.32
N ILE A 233 -5.62 12.05 -0.33
CA ILE A 233 -6.72 11.94 -1.29
C ILE A 233 -7.87 12.85 -0.85
N VAL A 234 -8.35 13.67 -1.79
CA VAL A 234 -9.52 14.54 -1.64
C VAL A 234 -10.59 14.07 -2.63
N GLY A 235 -11.82 13.90 -2.15
CA GLY A 235 -12.95 13.51 -3.00
C GLY A 235 -13.24 14.58 -4.05
N ALA A 236 -13.43 14.15 -5.30
CA ALA A 236 -13.88 15.06 -6.35
C ALA A 236 -15.36 15.43 -6.15
N GLY A 237 -15.74 16.65 -6.51
CA GLY A 237 -17.06 17.22 -6.29
C GLY A 237 -16.99 18.61 -5.68
N THR A 238 -18.14 19.20 -5.42
CA THR A 238 -18.25 20.48 -4.73
C THR A 238 -18.27 20.25 -3.23
N ALA A 239 -17.30 20.79 -2.51
CA ALA A 239 -17.28 20.74 -1.05
C ALA A 239 -18.31 21.70 -0.44
N ASP A 240 -18.62 21.52 0.84
CA ASP A 240 -19.54 22.39 1.59
C ASP A 240 -19.14 23.87 1.57
N SER A 241 -17.85 24.16 1.38
CA SER A 241 -17.34 25.53 1.20
C SER A 241 -17.69 26.16 -0.16
N GLY A 242 -18.31 25.40 -1.08
CA GLY A 242 -18.57 25.79 -2.47
C GLY A 242 -17.40 25.57 -3.43
N ASN A 243 -16.22 25.16 -2.93
CA ASN A 243 -15.06 24.87 -3.76
C ASN A 243 -15.28 23.59 -4.58
N ALA A 244 -15.09 23.67 -5.90
CA ALA A 244 -15.16 22.51 -6.78
C ALA A 244 -13.79 21.83 -6.92
N TYR A 245 -13.77 20.52 -6.65
CA TYR A 245 -12.59 19.65 -6.82
C TYR A 245 -12.81 18.74 -8.02
N VAL A 246 -12.01 18.92 -9.07
CA VAL A 246 -12.04 18.07 -10.26
C VAL A 246 -11.08 16.90 -10.06
N ALA A 247 -11.50 15.69 -10.44
CA ALA A 247 -10.65 14.50 -10.34
C ALA A 247 -9.33 14.70 -11.11
N GLY A 248 -8.21 14.42 -10.45
CA GLY A 248 -6.86 14.60 -11.01
C GLY A 248 -6.25 15.98 -10.77
N SER A 249 -7.01 16.99 -10.34
CA SER A 249 -6.46 18.27 -9.90
C SER A 249 -5.55 18.09 -8.68
N LYS A 250 -4.50 18.90 -8.61
CA LYS A 250 -3.49 18.88 -7.54
C LYS A 250 -3.48 20.24 -6.87
N GLY A 251 -3.39 20.26 -5.54
CA GLY A 251 -3.32 21.49 -4.76
C GLY A 251 -2.75 21.24 -3.36
N GLY A 252 -2.80 22.27 -2.51
CA GLY A 252 -2.27 22.25 -1.15
C GLY A 252 -0.80 22.71 -1.04
N ALA A 253 -0.37 22.94 0.19
CA ALA A 253 0.99 23.32 0.55
C ALA A 253 1.41 22.61 1.84
N GLU A 254 2.64 22.08 1.87
CA GLU A 254 3.20 21.38 3.04
C GLU A 254 3.56 22.34 4.17
N THR A 255 3.95 23.57 3.82
CA THR A 255 4.25 24.64 4.76
C THR A 255 3.56 25.92 4.35
N ASN A 256 3.28 26.79 5.33
CA ASN A 256 2.77 28.13 5.09
C ASN A 256 3.63 29.16 5.80
N THR A 257 4.04 30.22 5.10
CA THR A 257 4.78 31.34 5.69
C THR A 257 3.82 32.49 5.90
N LEU A 258 3.70 32.99 7.13
CA LEU A 258 2.82 34.12 7.44
C LEU A 258 3.33 35.38 6.74
N ALA A 259 2.49 35.99 5.92
CA ALA A 259 2.73 37.32 5.37
C ALA A 259 2.16 38.40 6.31
N VAL A 260 2.59 39.65 6.11
CA VAL A 260 2.15 40.81 6.91
C VAL A 260 0.61 40.95 6.88
N GLU A 261 -0.01 40.67 5.74
CA GLU A 261 -1.46 40.66 5.55
C GLU A 261 -2.21 39.59 6.37
N ASN A 262 -1.51 38.53 6.82
CA ASN A 262 -2.10 37.50 7.68
C ASN A 262 -1.99 37.83 9.18
N MET A 263 -1.30 38.92 9.54
CA MET A 263 -1.14 39.31 10.94
C MET A 263 -2.34 40.13 11.42
N PRO A 264 -2.96 39.78 12.57
CA PRO A 264 -3.98 40.63 13.18
C PRO A 264 -3.47 42.06 13.41
N PRO A 265 -4.33 43.09 13.26
CA PRO A 265 -3.99 44.45 13.68
C PRO A 265 -3.55 44.45 15.14
N HIS A 266 -2.39 45.05 15.42
CA HIS A 266 -1.83 45.13 16.76
C HIS A 266 -1.39 46.56 17.06
N ALA A 267 -1.49 46.95 18.33
CA ALA A 267 -1.09 48.26 18.81
C ALA A 267 -0.18 48.09 20.03
N PHE A 268 0.91 48.85 20.08
CA PHE A 268 1.82 48.87 21.21
C PHE A 268 1.53 50.09 22.10
N LYS A 269 1.40 49.87 23.41
CA LYS A 269 1.43 50.95 24.41
C LYS A 269 2.75 50.85 25.17
N GLY A 270 3.57 51.89 25.06
CA GLY A 270 4.74 52.08 25.90
C GLY A 270 4.40 53.02 27.05
N THR A 271 4.94 52.75 28.23
CA THR A 271 4.94 53.69 29.36
C THR A 271 6.38 53.89 29.83
N THR A 272 6.77 55.14 30.05
CA THR A 272 8.01 55.49 30.75
C THR A 272 7.70 55.68 32.23
N ASP A 273 8.55 55.18 33.12
CA ASP A 273 8.51 55.56 34.52
C ASP A 273 8.96 57.03 34.70
N LYS A 274 8.55 57.58 35.84
CA LYS A 274 8.38 59.01 36.06
C LYS A 274 9.72 59.75 36.14
N SER A 275 9.88 60.77 35.28
CA SER A 275 10.92 61.81 35.28
C SER A 275 12.37 61.34 35.06
N GLY A 276 12.81 61.37 33.80
CA GLY A 276 14.25 61.44 33.50
C GLY A 276 14.87 62.67 34.17
N SER A 277 16.05 62.51 34.76
CA SER A 277 16.80 63.61 35.37
C SER A 277 17.25 64.60 34.28
N HIS A 278 16.81 65.86 34.38
CA HIS A 278 17.30 66.93 33.53
C HIS A 278 17.55 68.21 34.33
N THR A 279 18.37 69.11 33.78
CA THR A 279 18.77 70.36 34.41
C THR A 279 18.25 71.56 33.62
N HIS A 280 17.73 72.56 34.34
CA HIS A 280 17.41 73.86 33.78
C HIS A 280 18.45 74.88 34.25
N THR A 281 18.97 75.69 33.33
CA THR A 281 19.86 76.82 33.65
C THR A 281 19.15 78.13 33.33
N GLY A 282 19.15 79.07 34.28
CA GLY A 282 18.64 80.43 34.10
C GLY A 282 19.54 81.45 34.80
N SER A 283 19.53 82.71 34.35
CA SER A 283 20.32 83.82 34.91
C SER A 283 19.44 85.04 35.17
N THR A 284 19.61 85.70 36.31
CA THR A 284 18.98 87.01 36.63
C THR A 284 19.96 88.16 36.34
N SER A 285 19.46 89.32 35.94
CA SER A 285 20.28 90.51 35.65
C SER A 285 20.67 91.26 36.94
N THR A 286 21.90 91.75 36.98
CA THR A 286 22.52 92.47 38.11
C THR A 286 21.86 93.84 38.38
N GLY A 287 21.32 94.03 39.60
CA GLY A 287 21.01 95.34 40.17
C GLY A 287 19.52 95.65 40.38
N GLY A 288 18.90 95.10 41.42
CA GLY A 288 17.55 95.50 41.86
C GLY A 288 17.57 96.82 42.63
N ASN A 289 16.80 97.82 42.17
CA ASN A 289 16.64 99.12 42.83
C ASN A 289 15.85 98.97 44.15
N HIS A 290 16.39 99.47 45.27
CA HIS A 290 15.71 99.49 46.57
C HIS A 290 16.10 100.72 47.41
N THR A 291 15.24 101.11 48.37
CA THR A 291 15.35 102.35 49.17
C THR A 291 15.49 102.07 50.68
N HIS A 292 16.22 102.94 51.40
CA HIS A 292 16.38 102.93 52.87
C HIS A 292 15.84 104.22 53.50
N ASN A 293 15.21 104.16 54.69
CA ASN A 293 14.72 105.32 55.46
C ASN A 293 15.37 105.42 56.85
N GLY A 294 15.64 106.64 57.33
CA GLY A 294 16.11 106.92 58.70
C GLY A 294 15.64 108.28 59.23
N ASN A 295 15.46 108.42 60.56
CA ASN A 295 14.99 109.62 61.28
C ASN A 295 15.98 110.06 62.38
N THR A 296 16.06 111.36 62.70
CA THR A 296 16.78 111.94 63.86
C THR A 296 15.82 112.64 64.85
N ALA A 297 16.18 112.76 66.13
CA ALA A 297 15.34 113.35 67.20
C ALA A 297 15.83 114.73 67.72
N TYR A 298 14.87 115.50 68.27
CA TYR A 298 14.76 116.92 68.68
C TYR A 298 15.99 117.78 69.12
N ASN A 299 15.94 119.09 68.78
CA ASN A 299 16.88 120.18 69.09
C ASN A 299 16.99 120.54 70.60
N GLY A 300 18.18 120.93 71.09
CA GLY A 300 18.42 121.41 72.47
C GLY A 300 18.48 122.96 72.62
N ASP A 301 18.11 123.50 73.80
CA ASP A 301 17.79 124.92 74.08
C ASP A 301 18.77 125.62 75.09
N HIS A 302 19.15 126.91 74.90
CA HIS A 302 19.96 127.74 75.86
C HIS A 302 19.86 129.29 75.63
N ARG A 303 20.20 130.15 76.64
CA ARG A 303 20.01 131.65 76.67
C ARG A 303 21.22 132.47 77.24
N HIS A 304 21.27 133.82 77.04
CA HIS A 304 22.34 134.77 77.51
C HIS A 304 21.83 136.01 78.33
N PHE A 305 22.70 136.69 79.12
CA PHE A 305 22.41 137.85 80.00
C PHE A 305 23.09 139.18 79.58
N ILE A 306 22.41 140.34 79.70
CA ILE A 306 22.94 141.70 79.38
C ILE A 306 22.45 142.76 80.40
N ALA A 307 23.26 143.79 80.71
CA ALA A 307 22.94 144.92 81.61
C ALA A 307 22.52 146.20 80.85
N ASN A 308 21.56 147.00 81.35
CA ASN A 308 21.21 148.31 80.78
C ASN A 308 21.03 149.40 81.87
N THR A 309 21.17 150.69 81.50
CA THR A 309 20.88 151.86 82.37
C THR A 309 19.73 152.66 81.79
N ASP A 310 18.52 152.54 82.35
CA ASP A 310 17.34 153.21 81.81
C ASP A 310 17.16 154.62 82.41
N GLU A 311 17.30 155.62 81.53
CA GLU A 311 16.61 156.92 81.41
C GLU A 311 16.29 157.76 82.67
N ASN A 312 17.28 158.46 83.24
CA ASN A 312 17.19 159.91 83.60
C ASN A 312 18.36 160.45 84.44
N ALA A 313 19.41 159.65 84.69
CA ALA A 313 20.58 160.11 85.42
C ALA A 313 21.88 159.77 84.66
N GLY A 314 22.24 160.56 83.64
CA GLY A 314 23.61 160.86 83.14
C GLY A 314 24.74 159.81 83.14
N ALA A 315 24.48 158.51 83.32
CA ALA A 315 25.47 157.49 83.57
C ALA A 315 25.93 156.85 82.25
N ILE A 316 27.19 157.08 81.88
CA ILE A 316 27.82 156.45 80.72
C ILE A 316 28.51 155.16 81.18
N LEU A 317 28.08 154.01 80.65
CA LEU A 317 28.79 152.74 80.80
C LEU A 317 30.16 152.86 80.12
N ASN A 318 31.23 152.61 80.86
CA ASN A 318 32.59 152.65 80.38
C ASN A 318 33.32 151.36 80.76
N SER A 319 34.59 151.22 80.36
CA SER A 319 35.41 150.03 80.64
C SER A 319 35.60 149.72 82.13
N ASN A 320 35.35 150.68 83.03
CA ASN A 320 35.41 150.47 84.48
C ASN A 320 34.04 150.10 85.07
N THR A 321 33.00 150.03 84.24
CA THR A 321 31.66 149.64 84.66
C THR A 321 31.52 148.12 84.54
N HIS A 322 31.21 147.46 85.64
CA HIS A 322 31.03 146.02 85.68
C HIS A 322 29.87 145.65 86.59
N LEU A 323 29.16 144.58 86.23
CA LEU A 323 28.17 143.98 87.12
C LEU A 323 28.88 143.06 88.10
N GLU A 324 28.77 143.38 89.38
CA GLU A 324 29.28 142.55 90.45
C GLU A 324 28.11 142.05 91.31
N ARG A 325 28.23 140.81 91.77
CA ARG A 325 27.19 140.15 92.57
C ARG A 325 27.38 140.55 94.04
N TRP A 326 26.40 141.20 94.67
CA TRP A 326 26.53 141.80 96.02
C TRP A 326 26.18 140.86 97.20
N TYR A 327 26.23 139.53 97.00
CA TYR A 327 26.16 138.43 97.99
C TYR A 327 24.97 138.36 98.99
N LYS A 328 24.15 137.30 98.87
CA LYS A 328 24.24 136.03 99.65
C LYS A 328 23.19 134.97 99.23
N TYR A 329 22.32 135.25 98.26
CA TYR A 329 21.37 134.25 97.72
C TYR A 329 21.20 134.42 96.19
N ASP A 330 21.08 133.31 95.45
CA ASP A 330 20.94 133.26 93.99
C ASP A 330 19.54 133.73 93.55
N SER A 331 19.36 135.05 93.48
CA SER A 331 18.21 135.68 92.84
C SER A 331 18.69 136.65 91.76
N TYR A 332 17.90 136.79 90.68
CA TYR A 332 18.24 137.60 89.51
C TYR A 332 18.28 139.11 89.79
N GLU A 333 17.83 139.56 90.96
CA GLU A 333 17.63 140.98 91.26
C GLU A 333 18.81 141.65 92.01
N ASP A 334 19.87 140.89 92.36
CA ASP A 334 20.95 141.38 93.24
C ASP A 334 22.32 141.52 92.54
N PHE A 335 22.34 142.11 91.34
CA PHE A 335 23.57 142.59 90.73
C PHE A 335 23.67 144.11 90.85
N ARG A 336 24.78 144.58 91.40
CA ARG A 336 25.09 146.02 91.43
C ARG A 336 25.97 146.38 90.25
N LEU A 337 25.63 147.48 89.60
CA LEU A 337 26.45 148.07 88.56
C LEU A 337 27.45 149.03 89.23
N TRP A 338 28.71 148.61 89.30
CA TRP A 338 29.75 149.41 89.94
C TRP A 338 30.25 150.51 89.01
N GLY A 339 30.53 151.69 89.58
CA GLY A 339 31.17 152.81 88.89
C GLY A 339 30.24 153.92 88.37
N THR A 340 28.91 153.76 88.45
CA THR A 340 27.94 154.76 87.96
C THR A 340 27.14 155.44 89.06
N GLY A 341 27.10 154.89 90.28
CA GLY A 341 26.29 155.42 91.39
C GLY A 341 24.78 155.23 91.22
N SER A 342 24.35 154.44 90.23
CA SER A 342 22.93 154.13 89.93
C SER A 342 22.66 152.63 90.04
N GLU A 343 21.42 152.25 90.34
CA GLU A 343 21.03 150.83 90.38
C GLU A 343 20.91 150.22 88.97
N ALA A 344 21.18 148.92 88.85
CA ALA A 344 21.16 148.18 87.59
C ALA A 344 19.77 147.63 87.29
N THR A 345 19.33 147.61 86.03
CA THR A 345 18.18 146.81 85.61
C THR A 345 18.66 145.80 84.54
N ILE A 346 18.37 144.50 84.72
CA ILE A 346 18.82 143.41 83.81
C ILE A 346 17.67 143.02 82.86
N GLY A 347 17.97 142.89 81.56
CA GLY A 347 17.09 142.29 80.56
C GLY A 347 17.69 141.04 79.91
N LEU A 348 16.85 140.07 79.52
CA LEU A 348 17.23 138.84 78.77
C LEU A 348 16.97 139.01 77.27
N THR A 349 17.84 138.47 76.40
CA THR A 349 17.62 138.47 74.93
C THR A 349 16.63 137.38 74.48
N SER A 350 15.95 137.59 73.36
CA SER A 350 14.74 136.87 72.96
C SER A 350 14.86 135.74 71.93
N GLN A 351 16.03 135.34 71.40
CA GLN A 351 16.11 134.29 70.35
C GLN A 351 17.37 133.38 70.38
N ASN A 352 17.16 132.08 70.08
CA ASN A 352 18.15 130.97 70.01
C ASN A 352 18.80 130.84 68.61
N GLY A 353 20.04 130.30 68.51
CA GLY A 353 20.79 130.08 67.25
C GLY A 353 20.79 128.64 66.69
N ASN A 354 21.05 128.45 65.38
CA ASN A 354 20.85 127.21 64.59
C ASN A 354 22.09 126.29 64.45
N HIS A 355 21.93 124.95 64.29
CA HIS A 355 23.01 123.97 63.96
C HIS A 355 22.54 122.72 63.13
N ASN A 356 23.48 121.96 62.51
CA ASN A 356 23.25 120.82 61.58
C ASN A 356 23.97 119.49 61.95
N HIS A 357 23.50 118.34 61.43
CA HIS A 357 24.13 116.99 61.49
C HIS A 357 24.20 116.28 60.11
N THR A 358 25.11 115.30 59.93
CA THR A 358 25.29 114.47 58.70
C THR A 358 25.49 112.97 59.03
N PHE A 359 24.99 112.03 58.20
CA PHE A 359 25.25 110.57 58.29
C PHE A 359 25.36 109.85 56.91
N THR A 360 25.98 108.65 56.88
CA THR A 360 26.19 107.75 55.71
C THR A 360 25.88 106.28 56.06
N THR A 361 25.30 105.50 55.13
CA THR A 361 25.06 104.04 55.26
C THR A 361 25.75 103.23 54.15
N ASN A 362 26.11 101.97 54.42
CA ASN A 362 26.94 101.10 53.57
C ASN A 362 26.08 100.02 52.86
N GLU A 363 26.55 99.56 51.69
CA GLU A 363 25.78 98.84 50.64
C GLU A 363 25.75 97.29 50.80
N ALA A 364 24.62 96.69 50.35
CA ALA A 364 24.36 95.27 50.06
C ALA A 364 24.12 94.26 51.21
N GLY A 365 22.84 93.98 51.49
CA GLY A 365 22.37 92.82 52.26
C GLY A 365 22.03 91.60 51.39
N ASN A 366 22.27 90.39 51.92
CA ASN A 366 22.04 89.11 51.24
C ASN A 366 20.55 88.84 50.95
N HIS A 367 20.18 88.40 49.73
CA HIS A 367 18.81 87.98 49.39
C HIS A 367 18.78 86.85 48.35
N ASN A 368 17.68 86.08 48.31
CA ASN A 368 17.48 84.94 47.40
C ASN A 368 16.52 85.29 46.25
N HIS A 369 16.73 84.68 45.08
CA HIS A 369 15.78 84.69 43.96
C HIS A 369 15.09 83.34 43.81
N THR A 370 13.81 83.36 43.41
CA THR A 370 13.05 82.17 43.04
C THR A 370 12.66 82.30 41.57
N PHE A 371 12.97 81.30 40.74
CA PHE A 371 12.53 81.24 39.35
C PHE A 371 11.64 80.01 39.12
N THR A 372 10.60 80.17 38.29
CA THR A 372 9.68 79.10 37.91
C THR A 372 9.92 78.76 36.44
N THR A 373 10.40 77.54 36.16
CA THR A 373 10.44 77.02 34.79
C THR A 373 9.05 76.47 34.44
N ALA A 374 8.56 76.78 33.24
CA ALA A 374 7.29 76.26 32.76
C ALA A 374 7.27 74.73 32.81
N THR A 375 6.20 74.19 33.37
CA THR A 375 5.94 72.76 33.52
C THR A 375 5.97 72.10 32.14
N ASN A 376 6.86 71.11 31.98
CA ASN A 376 7.07 70.25 30.81
C ASN A 376 7.75 70.93 29.62
N GLY A 377 9.10 70.95 29.64
CA GLY A 377 9.88 71.13 28.42
C GLY A 377 9.56 70.04 27.39
N GLU A 378 9.35 70.44 26.14
CA GLU A 378 9.10 69.54 25.01
C GLU A 378 10.34 68.65 24.79
N HIS A 379 10.19 67.33 24.93
CA HIS A 379 11.25 66.37 24.65
C HIS A 379 10.66 65.13 23.99
N THR A 380 11.49 64.44 23.21
CA THR A 380 11.09 63.25 22.44
C THR A 380 11.72 61.99 23.02
N HIS A 381 10.93 60.93 23.17
CA HIS A 381 11.44 59.59 23.44
C HIS A 381 11.54 58.79 22.14
N THR A 382 12.68 58.13 21.91
CA THR A 382 12.82 57.14 20.86
C THR A 382 12.60 55.75 21.45
N PHE A 383 11.59 55.03 20.96
CA PHE A 383 11.33 53.64 21.32
C PHE A 383 11.79 52.72 20.18
N LYS A 384 12.54 51.66 20.50
CA LYS A 384 12.89 50.58 19.58
C LYS A 384 12.26 49.30 20.09
N THR A 385 11.36 48.71 19.31
CA THR A 385 10.87 47.35 19.58
C THR A 385 11.78 46.35 18.89
N GLU A 386 12.00 45.20 19.52
CA GLU A 386 12.65 44.09 18.82
C GLU A 386 11.72 43.52 17.74
N THR A 387 12.29 42.77 16.80
CA THR A 387 11.50 42.07 15.78
C THR A 387 10.70 40.95 16.46
N LEU A 388 9.37 41.09 16.51
CA LEU A 388 8.47 40.06 17.01
C LEU A 388 8.05 39.16 15.83
N GLY A 389 8.42 37.89 15.89
CA GLY A 389 8.17 36.91 14.83
C GLY A 389 9.44 36.59 14.02
N SER A 390 9.68 35.31 13.77
CA SER A 390 10.90 34.84 13.08
C SER A 390 10.72 34.68 11.56
N GLY A 391 9.53 34.94 11.03
CA GLY A 391 9.19 34.71 9.62
C GLY A 391 9.31 33.24 9.18
N LYS A 392 9.48 32.31 10.13
CA LYS A 392 9.65 30.88 9.83
C LYS A 392 8.34 30.28 9.34
N ALA A 393 8.45 29.46 8.30
CA ALA A 393 7.32 28.69 7.79
C ALA A 393 6.79 27.75 8.89
N VAL A 394 5.46 27.66 8.98
CA VAL A 394 4.77 26.76 9.89
C VAL A 394 4.42 25.48 9.13
N ASN A 395 4.68 24.33 9.74
CA ASN A 395 4.28 23.04 9.19
C ASN A 395 2.75 22.94 9.13
N ASN A 396 2.20 22.66 7.95
CA ASN A 396 0.77 22.49 7.72
C ASN A 396 0.40 21.02 7.43
N MET A 397 1.33 20.10 7.65
CA MET A 397 1.13 18.69 7.37
C MET A 397 0.33 18.02 8.50
N GLN A 398 -0.85 17.51 8.15
CA GLN A 398 -1.64 16.63 9.01
C GLN A 398 -0.87 15.34 9.35
N PRO A 399 -1.05 14.72 10.53
CA PRO A 399 -0.50 13.40 10.81
C PRO A 399 -0.87 12.39 9.70
N TYR A 400 0.11 11.62 9.22
CA TYR A 400 -0.07 10.79 8.03
C TYR A 400 0.64 9.43 8.13
N VAL A 401 0.15 8.49 7.32
CA VAL A 401 0.79 7.19 7.07
C VAL A 401 1.11 7.10 5.58
N VAL A 402 2.35 6.74 5.25
CA VAL A 402 2.81 6.66 3.86
C VAL A 402 2.50 5.28 3.28
N THR A 403 1.82 5.27 2.14
CA THR A 403 1.51 4.09 1.35
C THR A 403 1.78 4.36 -0.13
N TYR A 404 1.90 3.31 -0.93
CA TYR A 404 1.93 3.41 -2.38
C TYR A 404 0.49 3.45 -2.89
N ILE A 405 0.19 4.46 -3.70
CA ILE A 405 -1.10 4.63 -4.35
C ILE A 405 -0.89 4.41 -5.84
N TRP A 406 -1.49 3.36 -6.36
CA TRP A 406 -1.44 2.97 -7.77
C TRP A 406 -2.75 3.33 -8.46
N ARG A 407 -2.69 3.88 -9.67
CA ARG A 407 -3.85 4.12 -10.53
C ARG A 407 -3.77 3.23 -11.77
N ARG A 408 -4.86 2.53 -12.10
CA ARG A 408 -4.94 1.74 -13.33
C ARG A 408 -5.10 2.65 -14.54
N ILE A 409 -4.28 2.43 -15.57
CA ILE A 409 -4.29 3.21 -16.82
C ILE A 409 -4.65 2.39 -18.07
N ALA A 410 -4.55 1.05 -18.02
CA ALA A 410 -5.02 0.16 -19.08
C ALA A 410 -5.47 -1.19 -18.52
#